data_AF-A0A7S2Z7S6-F1
#
_entry.id   AF-A0A7S2Z7S6-F1
#
_cell.length_a   1.000
_cell.length_b   1.000
_cell.length_c   1.000
_cell.angle_alpha   90.00
_cell.angle_beta   90.00
_cell.angle_gamma   90.00
#
_symmetry.space_group_name_H-M   'P 1'
#
loop_
_entity.id
_entity.type
_entity.pdbx_description
1 polymer ?
#
loop_
_entity_poly.entity_id
_entity_poly.type
_entity_poly.pdbx_seq_one_letter_code
_entity_poly.pdbx_strand_id
1 'polypeptide(L)'
;FSLYDRFNYAGLQLSLDSDQHSESSSQVDAVSGGGSTEGVYIKFDMVNYLPKKLHDAFQGIVSEYVLKISGSASDQYVGPTQEVWMDEEDTKADTSISRYITDELSDKLLRIMRDIDLGELEERDGEGLEVLPRSVLHEQTPVLLSFVRILCSVLGLNSQIKDDVGILKKNLLRSIQCNEYGTTTGADLPAYTLVLPDLILPQWNESRDVDLLRDTVLLKYLQEHPEDKPCIEMQLLEALNELVAQYYLQDLKCKRTNQVHSRRLCNHSTYGGSLVLSKSAEAFGRVLRDFSAVAEYYDMKLMTSQVSWLMSTSS
;
A
#
# COMPACT_ATOMS: atom_id res chain seq x y z
N PHE A 1 18.28 -7.64 8.84
CA PHE A 1 17.00 -7.78 8.14
C PHE A 1 16.13 -6.58 8.48
N SER A 2 15.71 -5.77 7.51
CA SER A 2 14.78 -4.65 7.74
C SER A 2 13.45 -4.99 7.07
N LEU A 3 12.35 -4.96 7.83
CA LEU A 3 10.99 -5.16 7.30
C LEU A 3 10.40 -3.88 6.70
N TYR A 4 11.16 -2.79 6.69
CA TYR A 4 10.72 -1.48 6.21
C TYR A 4 11.07 -1.29 4.73
N ASP A 5 10.06 -0.96 3.94
CA ASP A 5 10.21 -0.39 2.59
C ASP A 5 9.52 0.98 2.58
N ARG A 6 9.91 1.87 1.66
CA ARG A 6 9.24 3.17 1.42
C ARG A 6 7.73 3.01 1.19
N PHE A 7 7.28 1.81 0.85
CA PHE A 7 5.89 1.46 0.57
C PHE A 7 5.29 0.44 1.54
N ASN A 8 6.08 -0.08 2.49
CA ASN A 8 5.66 -1.11 3.43
C ASN A 8 5.84 -0.59 4.87
N TYR A 9 4.75 -0.10 5.46
CA TYR A 9 4.69 0.20 6.89
C TYR A 9 4.43 -1.13 7.62
N ALA A 10 5.49 -1.92 7.77
CA ALA A 10 5.46 -3.06 8.69
C ALA A 10 5.57 -2.49 10.11
N GLY A 11 4.46 -2.54 10.86
CA GLY A 11 4.40 -2.14 12.27
C GLY A 11 4.49 -3.35 13.19
N LEU A 12 4.95 -3.14 14.42
CA LEU A 12 4.79 -4.13 15.49
C LEU A 12 3.57 -3.76 16.31
N GLN A 13 2.54 -4.59 16.25
CA GLN A 13 1.39 -4.49 17.13
C GLN A 13 1.68 -5.30 18.39
N LEU A 14 1.82 -4.58 19.51
CA LEU A 14 1.83 -5.16 20.83
C LEU A 14 0.38 -5.39 21.24
N SER A 15 0.03 -6.63 21.59
CA SER A 15 -1.20 -6.85 22.34
C SER A 15 -0.95 -6.37 23.78
N LEU A 16 -1.52 -5.22 24.13
CA LEU A 16 -1.61 -4.76 25.51
C LEU A 16 -3.06 -4.96 25.94
N ASP A 17 -3.27 -5.76 26.98
CA ASP A 17 -4.56 -5.85 27.67
C ASP A 17 -4.85 -4.51 28.37
N SER A 18 -5.64 -3.65 27.73
CA SER A 18 -6.29 -2.47 28.33
C SER A 18 -7.37 -1.99 27.33
N ASP A 19 -8.64 -1.80 27.65
CA ASP A 19 -9.34 -1.76 28.92
C ASP A 19 -10.82 -2.11 28.72
N GLN A 20 -11.36 -2.83 29.69
CA GLN A 20 -12.77 -2.97 29.97
C GLN A 20 -13.32 -1.61 30.43
N HIS A 21 -14.10 -0.92 29.61
CA HIS A 21 -15.09 0.04 30.11
C HIS A 21 -16.30 0.13 29.16
N SER A 22 -17.49 0.09 29.78
CA SER A 22 -18.86 0.06 29.25
C SER A 22 -19.35 -1.33 28.80
N GLU A 23 -20.33 -2.01 29.40
CA GLU A 23 -21.29 -1.65 30.44
C GLU A 23 -21.65 -2.90 31.26
N SER A 24 -21.92 -2.68 32.55
CA SER A 24 -22.54 -3.64 33.44
C SER A 24 -23.96 -4.01 32.98
N SER A 25 -24.19 -5.27 32.61
CA SER A 25 -25.45 -5.95 32.94
C SER A 25 -25.23 -7.45 33.13
N SER A 26 -25.77 -7.92 34.25
CA SER A 26 -25.64 -9.26 34.80
C SER A 26 -26.45 -10.31 34.03
N GLN A 27 -25.84 -11.41 33.60
CA GLN A 27 -26.31 -12.78 33.91
C GLN A 27 -25.29 -13.85 33.52
N VAL A 28 -25.23 -14.87 34.36
CA VAL A 28 -24.33 -16.03 34.36
C VAL A 28 -24.55 -16.98 33.18
N ASP A 29 -23.48 -17.50 32.57
CA ASP A 29 -23.19 -18.95 32.51
C ASP A 29 -21.93 -19.31 31.68
N ALA A 30 -21.04 -20.04 32.35
CA ALA A 30 -20.14 -21.13 31.92
C ALA A 30 -19.30 -21.09 30.61
N VAL A 31 -17.97 -21.09 30.85
CA VAL A 31 -16.90 -21.93 30.22
C VAL A 31 -16.60 -21.74 28.73
N SER A 32 -15.52 -21.01 28.47
CA SER A 32 -14.44 -21.46 27.57
C SER A 32 -13.16 -20.69 27.89
N GLY A 33 -12.14 -21.40 28.37
CA GLY A 33 -10.83 -20.82 28.62
C GLY A 33 -10.11 -20.55 27.31
N GLY A 34 -10.00 -19.27 26.93
CA GLY A 34 -9.05 -18.80 25.95
C GLY A 34 -8.02 -17.93 26.67
N GLY A 35 -6.82 -18.46 26.90
CA GLY A 35 -5.71 -17.66 27.41
C GLY A 35 -5.37 -16.58 26.37
N SER A 36 -5.43 -15.31 26.77
CA SER A 36 -4.90 -14.20 25.99
C SER A 36 -3.39 -14.38 25.89
N THR A 37 -2.91 -14.91 24.76
CA THR A 37 -1.48 -14.98 24.50
C THR A 37 -1.02 -13.56 24.15
N GLU A 38 -0.32 -12.91 25.08
CA GLU A 38 0.52 -11.73 24.78
C GLU A 38 1.43 -12.09 23.59
N GLY A 39 1.12 -11.53 22.43
CA GLY A 39 1.81 -11.77 21.18
C GLY A 39 2.22 -10.44 20.55
N VAL A 40 3.48 -10.37 20.11
CA VAL A 40 3.95 -9.32 19.20
C VAL A 40 3.61 -9.77 17.79
N TYR A 41 2.72 -9.05 17.12
CA TYR A 41 2.35 -9.34 15.74
C TYR A 41 2.95 -8.29 14.82
N ILE A 42 3.50 -8.72 13.68
CA ILE A 42 3.91 -7.78 12.64
C ILE A 42 2.66 -7.47 11.80
N LYS A 43 2.21 -6.21 11.88
CA LYS A 43 1.12 -5.69 11.07
C LYS A 43 1.68 -5.15 9.76
N PHE A 44 1.16 -5.61 8.64
CA PHE A 44 1.49 -5.08 7.32
C PHE A 44 0.28 -4.35 6.76
N ASP A 45 0.41 -3.05 6.51
CA ASP A 45 -0.67 -2.26 5.91
C ASP A 45 -1.02 -2.73 4.49
N MET A 46 -0.10 -3.44 3.82
CA MET A 46 -0.36 -4.05 2.53
C MET A 46 -1.46 -5.12 2.56
N VAL A 47 -1.76 -5.68 3.73
CA VAL A 47 -2.83 -6.68 3.91
C VAL A 47 -4.19 -6.05 3.65
N ASN A 48 -4.39 -4.77 3.96
CA ASN A 48 -5.67 -4.10 3.76
C ASN A 48 -6.07 -4.00 2.27
N TYR A 49 -5.17 -4.30 1.33
CA TYR A 49 -5.47 -4.38 -0.10
C TYR A 49 -6.05 -5.73 -0.52
N LEU A 50 -6.18 -6.68 0.41
CA LEU A 50 -6.68 -8.01 0.16
C LEU A 50 -8.08 -8.19 0.76
N PRO A 51 -8.87 -9.16 0.28
CA PRO A 51 -10.05 -9.60 0.98
C PRO A 51 -9.69 -10.24 2.33
N LYS A 52 -10.56 -10.06 3.33
CA LYS A 52 -10.36 -10.59 4.71
C LYS A 52 -10.05 -12.09 4.75
N LYS A 53 -10.65 -12.88 3.86
CA LYS A 53 -10.37 -14.33 3.73
C LYS A 53 -8.88 -14.63 3.48
N LEU A 54 -8.15 -13.73 2.82
CA LEU A 54 -6.72 -13.87 2.53
C LEU A 54 -5.81 -13.27 3.61
N HIS A 55 -6.36 -12.49 4.55
CA HIS A 55 -5.56 -11.87 5.61
C HIS A 55 -4.92 -12.92 6.51
N ASP A 56 -5.70 -13.91 6.94
CA ASP A 56 -5.22 -14.98 7.84
C ASP A 56 -4.14 -15.83 7.15
N ALA A 57 -4.37 -16.17 5.87
CA ALA A 57 -3.38 -16.89 5.06
C ALA A 57 -2.09 -16.08 4.90
N PHE A 58 -2.20 -14.78 4.59
CA PHE A 58 -1.05 -13.90 4.47
C PHE A 58 -0.26 -13.80 5.77
N GLN A 59 -0.94 -13.49 6.89
CA GLN A 59 -0.32 -13.32 8.20
C GLN A 59 0.32 -14.62 8.69
N GLY A 60 -0.33 -15.77 8.45
CA GLY A 60 0.23 -17.09 8.73
C GLY A 60 1.54 -17.34 7.98
N ILE A 61 1.58 -17.11 6.66
CA ILE A 61 2.79 -17.34 5.86
C ILE A 61 3.92 -16.39 6.25
N VAL A 62 3.61 -15.10 6.44
CA VAL A 62 4.64 -14.11 6.78
C VAL A 62 5.17 -14.35 8.20
N SER A 63 4.32 -14.71 9.16
CA SER A 63 4.78 -15.06 10.52
C SER A 63 5.66 -16.32 10.53
N GLU A 64 5.30 -17.36 9.77
CA GLU A 64 6.12 -18.56 9.61
C GLU A 64 7.49 -18.23 9.01
N TYR A 65 7.50 -17.41 7.95
CA TYR A 65 8.71 -16.94 7.29
C TYR A 65 9.60 -16.13 8.23
N VAL A 66 9.04 -15.18 8.99
CA VAL A 66 9.79 -14.37 9.96
C VAL A 66 10.34 -15.24 11.09
N LEU A 67 9.57 -16.20 11.61
CA LEU A 67 10.05 -17.13 12.64
C LEU A 67 11.22 -17.99 12.12
N LYS A 68 11.15 -18.44 10.87
CA LYS A 68 12.25 -19.18 10.23
C LYS A 68 13.51 -18.34 10.08
N ILE A 69 13.38 -17.07 9.68
CA ILE A 69 14.52 -16.14 9.65
C ILE A 69 15.08 -15.91 11.04
N SER A 70 14.22 -15.63 12.03
CA SER A 70 14.66 -15.39 13.41
C SER A 70 15.32 -16.61 14.04
N GLY A 71 14.83 -17.81 13.73
CA GLY A 71 15.42 -19.08 14.17
C GLY A 71 16.77 -19.38 13.51
N SER A 72 17.01 -18.87 12.30
CA SER A 72 18.32 -18.91 11.65
C SER A 72 19.26 -17.78 12.10
N ALA A 73 18.71 -16.65 12.56
CA ALA A 73 19.45 -15.45 12.95
C ALA A 73 19.93 -15.43 14.41
N SER A 74 19.64 -16.45 15.23
CA SER A 74 20.17 -16.55 16.61
C SER A 74 21.70 -16.66 16.69
N ASP A 75 22.39 -16.76 15.55
CA ASP A 75 23.85 -16.81 15.44
C ASP A 75 24.46 -15.56 14.78
N GLN A 76 23.68 -14.51 14.51
CA GLN A 76 24.18 -13.25 13.93
C GLN A 76 24.40 -12.16 14.97
N TYR A 77 25.68 -11.90 15.27
CA TYR A 77 26.15 -10.77 16.06
C TYR A 77 25.77 -9.44 15.41
N VAL A 78 24.98 -8.61 16.11
CA VAL A 78 24.68 -7.23 15.68
C VAL A 78 25.83 -6.34 16.13
N GLY A 79 26.79 -6.11 15.22
CA GLY A 79 27.87 -5.14 15.41
C GLY A 79 27.42 -3.70 15.11
N PRO A 80 28.07 -2.68 15.71
CA PRO A 80 27.77 -1.27 15.45
C PRO A 80 28.01 -0.90 13.98
N THR A 81 27.18 0.01 13.47
CA THR A 81 26.97 0.37 12.05
C THR A 81 28.19 0.94 11.30
N GLN A 82 29.36 1.05 11.93
CA GLN A 82 30.54 1.71 11.36
C GLN A 82 31.56 0.79 10.69
N GLU A 83 31.40 -0.55 10.70
CA GLU A 83 32.39 -1.48 10.14
C GLU A 83 31.98 -2.22 8.85
N VAL A 84 31.04 -1.71 8.05
CA VAL A 84 30.64 -2.39 6.80
C VAL A 84 31.06 -1.58 5.56
N TRP A 85 32.36 -1.50 5.31
CA TRP A 85 32.91 -0.98 4.04
C TRP A 85 34.09 -1.79 3.49
N MET A 86 34.34 -2.99 4.00
CA MET A 86 35.23 -3.96 3.37
C MET A 86 34.62 -5.35 3.51
N ASP A 87 34.72 -6.11 2.42
CA ASP A 87 34.27 -7.49 2.20
C ASP A 87 32.87 -7.67 1.56
N GLU A 88 32.82 -7.42 0.25
CA GLU A 88 31.98 -8.21 -0.67
C GLU A 88 32.55 -9.64 -0.76
N GLU A 89 32.53 -10.39 0.33
CA GLU A 89 32.57 -11.84 0.25
C GLU A 89 31.12 -12.31 0.20
N ASP A 90 30.77 -13.06 -0.86
CA ASP A 90 29.52 -13.78 -1.01
C ASP A 90 29.21 -14.55 0.28
N THR A 91 28.43 -13.94 1.18
CA THR A 91 27.86 -14.61 2.34
C THR A 91 26.96 -15.69 1.78
N LYS A 92 27.46 -16.94 1.75
CA LYS A 92 26.76 -18.12 1.27
C LYS A 92 25.27 -18.01 1.61
N ALA A 93 24.44 -17.88 0.58
CA ALA A 93 22.99 -17.92 0.72
C ALA A 93 22.64 -19.07 1.67
N ASP A 94 21.88 -18.77 2.72
CA ASP A 94 21.42 -19.79 3.67
C ASP A 94 20.61 -20.83 2.89
N THR A 95 21.27 -21.90 2.46
CA THR A 95 20.68 -22.97 1.62
C THR A 95 19.43 -23.57 2.26
N SER A 96 19.32 -23.49 3.58
CA SER A 96 18.14 -23.88 4.36
C SER A 96 16.93 -23.00 4.10
N ILE A 97 17.11 -21.68 3.99
CA ILE A 97 16.02 -20.72 3.73
C ILE A 97 15.61 -20.78 2.26
N SER A 98 16.57 -20.87 1.34
CA SER A 98 16.30 -21.04 -0.10
C SER A 98 15.48 -22.30 -0.38
N ARG A 99 15.83 -23.46 0.20
CA ARG A 99 15.05 -24.70 0.04
C ARG A 99 13.64 -24.61 0.60
N TYR A 100 13.47 -23.94 1.74
CA TYR A 100 12.15 -23.71 2.33
C TYR A 100 11.25 -22.92 1.39
N ILE A 101 11.79 -21.88 0.74
CA ILE A 101 11.04 -21.04 -0.20
C ILE A 101 10.67 -21.81 -1.47
N THR A 102 11.62 -22.55 -2.05
CA THR A 102 11.41 -23.24 -3.32
C THR A 102 10.47 -24.43 -3.20
N ASP A 103 10.48 -25.14 -2.07
CA ASP A 103 9.81 -26.43 -1.94
C ASP A 103 8.57 -26.32 -1.02
N GLU A 104 8.77 -26.02 0.27
CA GLU A 104 7.67 -26.04 1.26
C GLU A 104 6.68 -24.89 1.08
N LEU A 105 7.21 -23.68 0.90
CA LEU A 105 6.38 -22.47 0.79
C LEU A 105 5.69 -22.40 -0.58
N SER A 106 6.33 -22.90 -1.64
CA SER A 106 5.73 -22.96 -2.97
C SER A 106 4.55 -23.92 -3.02
N ASP A 107 4.69 -25.12 -2.45
CA ASP A 107 3.61 -26.12 -2.37
C ASP A 107 2.44 -25.63 -1.52
N LYS A 108 2.73 -25.00 -0.36
CA LYS A 108 1.69 -24.40 0.49
C LYS A 108 0.94 -23.29 -0.23
N LEU A 109 1.64 -22.37 -0.90
CA LEU A 109 1.00 -21.28 -1.64
C LEU A 109 0.15 -21.80 -2.79
N LEU A 110 0.63 -22.79 -3.55
CA LEU A 110 -0.14 -23.37 -4.65
C LEU A 110 -1.40 -24.10 -4.16
N ARG A 111 -1.38 -24.70 -2.97
CA ARG A 111 -2.57 -25.28 -2.33
C ARG A 111 -3.56 -24.18 -1.92
N ILE A 112 -3.08 -23.18 -1.18
CA ILE A 112 -3.91 -22.03 -0.77
C ILE A 112 -4.58 -21.38 -1.99
N MET A 113 -3.81 -21.13 -3.06
CA MET A 113 -4.35 -20.54 -4.30
C MET A 113 -5.34 -21.42 -5.06
N ARG A 114 -5.27 -22.74 -4.88
CA ARG A 114 -6.22 -23.68 -5.48
C ARG A 114 -7.48 -23.85 -4.64
N ASP A 115 -7.34 -23.75 -3.32
CA ASP A 115 -8.44 -23.84 -2.35
C ASP A 115 -9.26 -22.53 -2.29
N ILE A 116 -8.67 -21.41 -2.71
CA ILE A 116 -9.40 -20.16 -2.88
C ILE A 116 -10.30 -20.26 -4.12
N ASP A 117 -11.58 -20.55 -3.90
CA ASP A 117 -12.59 -20.48 -4.94
C ASP A 117 -12.77 -19.03 -5.41
N LEU A 118 -12.36 -18.79 -6.66
CA LEU A 118 -12.44 -17.48 -7.34
C LEU A 118 -13.86 -16.89 -7.37
N GLY A 119 -14.89 -17.74 -7.34
CA GLY A 119 -16.30 -17.34 -7.34
C GLY A 119 -16.78 -16.70 -6.03
N GLU A 120 -16.24 -17.11 -4.88
CA GLU A 120 -16.63 -16.56 -3.56
C GLU A 120 -15.89 -15.27 -3.17
N LEU A 121 -14.92 -14.83 -3.98
CA LEU A 121 -14.20 -13.57 -3.78
C LEU A 121 -14.83 -12.41 -4.54
N GLU A 122 -15.72 -12.69 -5.50
CA GLU A 122 -16.50 -11.69 -6.23
C GLU A 122 -17.83 -11.36 -5.55
N GLU A 123 -18.33 -12.22 -4.65
CA GLU A 123 -19.44 -11.93 -3.76
C GLU A 123 -18.99 -10.90 -2.71
N ARG A 124 -19.05 -9.64 -3.15
CA ARG A 124 -18.88 -8.43 -2.36
C ARG A 124 -19.98 -8.38 -1.29
N ASP A 125 -19.77 -9.05 -0.17
CA ASP A 125 -20.52 -8.76 1.05
C ASP A 125 -20.28 -7.28 1.39
N GLY A 126 -21.33 -6.48 1.21
CA GLY A 126 -21.41 -5.05 1.51
C GLY A 126 -21.35 -4.73 3.00
N GLU A 127 -20.80 -5.61 3.83
CA GLU A 127 -20.72 -5.46 5.27
C GLU A 127 -19.28 -5.67 5.75
N GLY A 128 -18.53 -4.58 5.82
CA GLY A 128 -17.30 -4.52 6.61
C GLY A 128 -16.00 -4.44 5.83
N LEU A 129 -16.02 -4.20 4.52
CA LEU A 129 -14.82 -3.71 3.85
C LEU A 129 -14.66 -2.24 4.29
N GLU A 130 -13.75 -1.96 5.23
CA GLU A 130 -13.18 -0.63 5.44
C GLU A 130 -12.39 -0.30 4.16
N VAL A 131 -13.11 -0.01 3.07
CA VAL A 131 -12.54 0.15 1.75
C VAL A 131 -11.84 1.49 1.73
N LEU A 132 -10.60 1.55 2.22
CA LEU A 132 -9.75 2.71 1.96
C LEU A 132 -9.94 3.11 0.48
N PRO A 133 -9.99 4.42 0.15
CA PRO A 133 -10.45 4.96 -1.14
C PRO A 133 -9.66 4.48 -2.38
N ARG A 134 -8.69 3.60 -2.16
CA ARG A 134 -7.79 2.98 -3.11
C ARG A 134 -8.43 1.90 -4.00
N SER A 135 -9.70 1.54 -3.82
CA SER A 135 -10.32 0.42 -4.54
C SER A 135 -10.58 0.66 -6.03
N VAL A 136 -10.78 1.90 -6.50
CA VAL A 136 -11.25 2.14 -7.89
C VAL A 136 -10.24 1.69 -8.95
N LEU A 137 -8.92 1.73 -8.67
CA LEU A 137 -7.89 1.23 -9.60
C LEU A 137 -7.57 -0.26 -9.40
N HIS A 138 -7.80 -0.81 -8.19
CA HIS A 138 -7.62 -2.24 -7.90
C HIS A 138 -8.75 -3.09 -8.49
N GLU A 139 -9.90 -2.48 -8.74
CA GLU A 139 -11.06 -3.12 -9.38
C GLU A 139 -10.76 -3.78 -10.73
N GLN A 140 -9.65 -3.40 -11.38
CA GLN A 140 -9.24 -4.01 -12.65
C GLN A 140 -8.16 -5.09 -12.52
N THR A 141 -7.58 -5.28 -11.34
CA THR A 141 -6.56 -6.32 -11.10
C THR A 141 -7.18 -7.55 -10.45
N PRO A 142 -6.93 -8.77 -10.98
CA PRO A 142 -7.45 -9.98 -10.37
C PRO A 142 -6.88 -10.15 -8.95
N VAL A 143 -7.75 -10.46 -7.99
CA VAL A 143 -7.42 -10.54 -6.54
C VAL A 143 -6.21 -11.44 -6.26
N LEU A 144 -6.15 -12.61 -6.90
CA LEU A 144 -5.02 -13.54 -6.74
C LEU A 144 -3.68 -12.96 -7.22
N LEU A 145 -3.69 -12.15 -8.29
CA LEU A 145 -2.48 -11.50 -8.79
C LEU A 145 -1.97 -10.47 -7.77
N SER A 146 -2.89 -9.73 -7.15
CA SER A 146 -2.57 -8.78 -6.08
C SER A 146 -2.00 -9.48 -4.85
N PHE A 147 -2.56 -10.61 -4.45
CA PHE A 147 -2.03 -11.44 -3.38
C PHE A 147 -0.60 -11.93 -3.64
N VAL A 148 -0.35 -12.53 -4.80
CA VAL A 148 1.00 -13.00 -5.17
C VAL A 148 1.99 -11.83 -5.20
N ARG A 149 1.59 -10.66 -5.71
CA ARG A 149 2.45 -9.48 -5.73
C ARG A 149 2.83 -9.01 -4.34
N ILE A 150 1.84 -8.80 -3.48
CA ILE A 150 2.07 -8.31 -2.11
C ILE A 150 2.97 -9.28 -1.35
N LEU A 151 2.65 -10.58 -1.42
CA LEU A 151 3.39 -11.62 -0.71
C LEU A 151 4.82 -11.77 -1.23
N CYS A 152 5.03 -11.86 -2.55
CA CYS A 152 6.37 -11.92 -3.12
C CYS A 152 7.18 -10.64 -2.87
N SER A 153 6.53 -9.47 -2.77
CA SER A 153 7.21 -8.23 -2.40
C SER A 153 7.68 -8.23 -0.96
N VAL A 154 6.89 -8.76 -0.01
CA VAL A 154 7.33 -8.92 1.39
C VAL A 154 8.46 -9.94 1.51
N LEU A 155 8.35 -11.10 0.85
CA LEU A 155 9.42 -12.10 0.84
C LEU A 155 10.69 -11.55 0.17
N GLY A 156 10.54 -10.77 -0.90
CA GLY A 156 11.64 -10.17 -1.65
C GLY A 156 12.36 -9.02 -0.95
N LEU A 157 11.95 -8.62 0.27
CA LEU A 157 12.69 -7.65 1.10
C LEU A 157 14.07 -8.17 1.50
N ASN A 158 14.24 -9.48 1.55
CA ASN A 158 15.53 -10.09 1.82
C ASN A 158 16.34 -10.26 0.53
N SER A 159 17.46 -9.52 0.42
CA SER A 159 18.33 -9.56 -0.75
C SER A 159 18.91 -10.94 -1.03
N GLN A 160 19.12 -11.77 -0.01
CA GLN A 160 19.75 -13.10 -0.12
C GLN A 160 18.88 -14.14 -0.87
N ILE A 161 17.57 -13.94 -0.92
CA ILE A 161 16.60 -14.90 -1.50
C ILE A 161 15.83 -14.30 -2.67
N LYS A 162 16.25 -13.14 -3.17
CA LYS A 162 15.51 -12.39 -4.18
C LYS A 162 15.32 -13.20 -5.47
N ASP A 163 16.33 -13.98 -5.85
CA ASP A 163 16.29 -14.85 -7.03
C ASP A 163 15.33 -16.03 -6.84
N ASP A 164 15.36 -16.68 -5.67
CA ASP A 164 14.44 -17.78 -5.32
C ASP A 164 12.98 -17.31 -5.26
N VAL A 165 12.75 -16.13 -4.68
CA VAL A 165 11.43 -15.48 -4.67
C VAL A 165 10.99 -15.11 -6.09
N GLY A 166 11.93 -14.77 -6.98
CA GLY A 166 11.66 -14.56 -8.40
C GLY A 166 11.15 -15.81 -9.10
N ILE A 167 11.77 -16.97 -8.83
CA ILE A 167 11.33 -18.27 -9.35
C ILE A 167 9.94 -18.64 -8.79
N LEU A 168 9.74 -18.45 -7.49
CA LEU A 168 8.45 -18.66 -6.83
C LEU A 168 7.36 -17.80 -7.49
N LYS A 169 7.60 -16.49 -7.65
CA LYS A 169 6.67 -15.56 -8.30
C LYS A 169 6.30 -16.06 -9.70
N LYS A 170 7.27 -16.52 -10.49
CA LYS A 170 7.03 -17.07 -11.83
C LYS A 170 6.15 -18.32 -11.80
N ASN A 171 6.36 -19.22 -10.85
CA ASN A 171 5.56 -20.43 -10.70
C ASN A 171 4.12 -20.10 -10.28
N LEU A 172 3.93 -19.16 -9.35
CA LEU A 172 2.60 -18.72 -8.91
C LEU A 172 1.83 -18.00 -10.03
N LEU A 173 2.51 -17.12 -10.79
CA LEU A 173 1.90 -16.44 -11.94
C LEU A 173 1.47 -17.42 -13.04
N ARG A 174 2.28 -18.46 -13.29
CA ARG A 174 1.92 -19.56 -14.21
C ARG A 174 0.66 -20.28 -13.73
N SER A 175 0.49 -20.48 -12.43
CA SER A 175 -0.72 -21.10 -11.86
C SER A 175 -1.98 -20.25 -12.10
N ILE A 176 -1.87 -18.91 -12.06
CA ILE A 176 -2.97 -17.97 -12.34
C ILE A 176 -3.14 -17.75 -13.87
N GLN A 177 -2.37 -18.44 -14.71
CA GLN A 177 -2.33 -18.23 -16.18
C GLN A 177 -2.01 -16.78 -16.58
N CYS A 178 -1.33 -16.02 -15.72
CA CYS A 178 -0.87 -14.67 -16.01
C CYS A 178 0.61 -14.72 -16.45
N ASN A 179 0.92 -14.16 -17.62
CA ASN A 179 2.30 -14.07 -18.09
C ASN A 179 3.05 -13.00 -17.29
N GLU A 180 4.29 -13.25 -16.85
CA GLU A 180 5.13 -12.32 -16.10
C GLU A 180 5.39 -10.98 -16.83
N TYR A 181 5.40 -10.99 -18.16
CA TYR A 181 5.61 -9.81 -19.01
C TYR A 181 4.32 -9.22 -19.62
N GLY A 182 3.15 -9.63 -19.15
CA GLY A 182 1.90 -9.00 -19.56
C GLY A 182 1.83 -7.52 -19.15
N THR A 183 1.09 -6.71 -19.90
CA THR A 183 0.75 -5.33 -19.51
C THR A 183 0.09 -5.27 -18.13
N THR A 184 -0.65 -6.32 -17.76
CA THR A 184 -1.31 -6.49 -16.45
C THR A 184 -0.33 -6.88 -15.33
N THR A 185 0.74 -7.63 -15.62
CA THR A 185 1.73 -8.09 -14.63
C THR A 185 2.94 -7.16 -14.46
N GLY A 186 3.26 -6.38 -15.51
CA GLY A 186 4.35 -5.41 -15.51
C GLY A 186 4.07 -4.12 -14.74
N ALA A 187 2.82 -3.89 -14.31
CA ALA A 187 2.55 -2.87 -13.31
C ALA A 187 3.19 -3.30 -11.99
N ASP A 188 4.14 -2.50 -11.49
CA ASP A 188 4.55 -2.54 -10.10
C ASP A 188 3.31 -2.48 -9.20
N LEU A 189 3.43 -2.93 -7.95
CA LEU A 189 2.40 -2.68 -6.94
C LEU A 189 1.93 -1.23 -7.11
N PRO A 190 0.62 -0.97 -7.27
CA PRO A 190 0.12 0.38 -7.42
C PRO A 190 0.40 1.13 -6.12
N ALA A 191 1.59 1.71 -6.04
CA ALA A 191 2.11 2.50 -4.95
C ALA A 191 1.60 3.93 -5.13
N TYR A 192 0.29 4.06 -5.32
CA TYR A 192 -0.34 5.36 -5.27
C TYR A 192 -0.33 5.78 -3.81
N THR A 193 0.31 6.90 -3.56
CA THR A 193 0.40 7.56 -2.26
C THR A 193 -0.18 8.95 -2.50
N LEU A 194 -1.20 9.33 -1.74
CA LEU A 194 -1.73 10.69 -1.77
C LEU A 194 -1.53 11.27 -0.38
N VAL A 195 -0.32 11.78 -0.15
CA VAL A 195 0.04 12.40 1.13
C VAL A 195 -0.42 13.84 1.12
N LEU A 196 -1.27 14.17 2.08
CA LEU A 196 -1.53 15.54 2.46
C LEU A 196 -0.53 15.92 3.56
N PRO A 197 0.41 16.86 3.29
CA PRO A 197 1.32 17.32 4.32
C PRO A 197 0.59 18.20 5.35
N ASP A 198 1.03 18.14 6.60
CA ASP A 198 0.58 19.02 7.68
C ASP A 198 -0.95 19.10 7.86
N LEU A 199 -1.66 17.97 7.76
CA LEU A 199 -3.09 17.93 8.06
C LEU A 199 -3.31 18.22 9.54
N ILE A 200 -4.08 19.26 9.84
CA ILE A 200 -4.43 19.67 11.19
C ILE A 200 -5.70 18.93 11.61
N LEU A 201 -5.61 18.20 12.72
CA LEU A 201 -6.71 17.53 13.41
C LEU A 201 -7.07 18.35 14.66
N PRO A 202 -8.11 19.23 14.60
CA PRO A 202 -8.38 20.23 15.63
C PRO A 202 -8.58 19.65 17.03
N GLN A 203 -9.37 18.58 17.14
CA GLN A 203 -9.76 17.99 18.40
C GLN A 203 -8.63 17.18 19.05
N TRP A 204 -7.76 16.56 18.25
CA TRP A 204 -6.54 15.92 18.76
C TRP A 204 -5.40 16.93 18.96
N ASN A 205 -5.56 18.15 18.47
CA ASN A 205 -4.54 19.21 18.48
C ASN A 205 -3.18 18.70 17.93
N GLU A 206 -3.26 17.89 16.87
CA GLU A 206 -2.12 17.25 16.21
C GLU A 206 -2.07 17.71 14.75
N SER A 207 -0.85 17.96 14.25
CA SER A 207 -0.57 18.18 12.83
C SER A 207 0.29 17.04 12.34
N ARG A 208 -0.12 16.36 11.27
CA ARG A 208 0.64 15.24 10.72
C ARG A 208 0.42 15.07 9.22
N ASP A 209 1.40 14.45 8.59
CA ASP A 209 1.26 13.98 7.22
C ASP A 209 0.33 12.76 7.19
N VAL A 210 -0.69 12.82 6.35
CA VAL A 210 -1.69 11.75 6.22
C VAL A 210 -1.72 11.24 4.78
N ASP A 211 -1.49 9.94 4.59
CA ASP A 211 -1.73 9.30 3.30
C ASP A 211 -3.21 8.92 3.19
N LEU A 212 -3.96 9.70 2.43
CA LEU A 212 -5.41 9.58 2.31
C LEU A 212 -5.87 8.24 1.72
N LEU A 213 -4.98 7.54 1.01
CA LEU A 213 -5.27 6.25 0.37
C LEU A 213 -4.95 5.03 1.25
N ARG A 214 -4.25 5.22 2.37
CA ARG A 214 -3.72 4.12 3.19
C ARG A 214 -4.04 4.26 4.67
N ASP A 215 -4.07 5.50 5.16
CA ASP A 215 -4.18 5.76 6.57
C ASP A 215 -5.63 5.60 7.05
N THR A 216 -5.81 4.75 8.07
CA THR A 216 -7.10 4.52 8.73
C THR A 216 -7.33 5.48 9.89
N VAL A 217 -6.30 6.24 10.29
CA VAL A 217 -6.39 7.18 11.41
C VAL A 217 -7.37 8.31 11.12
N LEU A 218 -7.37 8.83 9.89
CA LEU A 218 -8.32 9.88 9.49
C LEU A 218 -9.77 9.40 9.55
N LEU A 219 -10.03 8.14 9.17
CA LEU A 219 -11.35 7.54 9.29
C LEU A 219 -11.80 7.47 10.74
N LYS A 220 -10.94 6.95 11.63
CA LYS A 220 -11.24 6.87 13.07
C LYS A 220 -11.50 8.25 13.67
N TYR A 221 -10.64 9.22 13.32
CA TYR A 221 -10.80 10.61 13.74
C TYR A 221 -12.16 11.17 13.35
N LEU A 222 -12.57 11.01 12.08
CA LEU A 222 -13.84 11.53 11.58
C LEU A 222 -15.06 10.79 12.15
N GLN A 223 -14.90 9.53 12.58
CA GLN A 223 -15.93 8.78 13.30
C GLN A 223 -16.11 9.28 14.74
N GLU A 224 -15.01 9.62 15.42
CA GLU A 224 -15.02 10.18 16.77
C GLU A 224 -15.48 11.66 16.78
N HIS A 225 -15.07 12.42 15.76
CA HIS A 225 -15.22 13.88 15.65
C HIS A 225 -15.77 14.31 14.28
N PRO A 226 -17.04 13.99 13.98
CA PRO A 226 -17.67 14.35 12.70
C PRO A 226 -17.81 15.87 12.49
N GLU A 227 -17.78 16.66 13.56
CA GLU A 227 -17.83 18.13 13.54
C GLU A 227 -16.65 18.78 12.81
N ASP A 228 -15.50 18.12 12.78
CA ASP A 228 -14.28 18.64 12.16
C ASP A 228 -14.20 18.32 10.66
N LYS A 229 -15.11 17.49 10.15
CA LYS A 229 -15.19 17.12 8.73
C LYS A 229 -15.16 18.32 7.78
N PRO A 230 -15.91 19.43 8.00
CA PRO A 230 -15.85 20.60 7.12
C PRO A 230 -14.49 21.31 7.14
N CYS A 231 -13.81 21.31 8.29
CA CYS A 231 -12.47 21.91 8.42
C CYS A 231 -11.43 21.09 7.64
N ILE A 232 -11.48 19.77 7.78
CA ILE A 232 -10.61 18.85 7.03
C ILE A 232 -10.90 18.90 5.53
N GLU A 233 -12.18 18.98 5.14
CA GLU A 233 -12.58 19.14 3.74
C GLU A 233 -12.01 20.44 3.15
N MET A 234 -12.02 21.55 3.89
CA MET A 234 -11.41 22.80 3.45
C MET A 234 -9.90 22.66 3.22
N GLN A 235 -9.16 22.04 4.14
CA GLN A 235 -7.72 21.79 4.00
C GLN A 235 -7.42 20.95 2.74
N LEU A 236 -8.24 19.92 2.48
CA LEU A 236 -8.13 19.10 1.27
C LEU A 236 -8.40 19.88 -0.02
N LEU A 237 -9.39 20.78 0.01
CA LEU A 237 -9.70 21.66 -1.12
C LEU A 237 -8.58 22.65 -1.41
N GLU A 238 -7.96 23.21 -0.37
CA GLU A 238 -6.79 24.07 -0.51
C GLU A 238 -5.63 23.32 -1.18
N ALA A 239 -5.32 22.12 -0.70
CA ALA A 239 -4.28 21.27 -1.31
C ALA A 239 -4.61 20.91 -2.78
N LEU A 240 -5.87 20.58 -3.08
CA LEU A 240 -6.32 20.34 -4.46
C LEU A 240 -6.12 21.59 -5.33
N ASN A 241 -6.52 22.77 -4.84
CA ASN A 241 -6.36 24.04 -5.56
C ASN A 241 -4.89 24.37 -5.82
N GLU A 242 -4.01 24.13 -4.86
CA GLU A 242 -2.57 24.28 -5.04
C GLU A 242 -2.04 23.34 -6.12
N LEU A 243 -2.45 22.08 -6.12
CA LEU A 243 -2.05 21.10 -7.15
C LEU A 243 -2.57 21.50 -8.54
N VAL A 244 -3.80 21.98 -8.63
CA VAL A 244 -4.39 22.51 -9.86
C VAL A 244 -3.59 23.72 -10.36
N ALA A 245 -3.28 24.68 -9.47
CA ALA A 245 -2.48 25.84 -9.80
C ALA A 245 -1.07 25.46 -10.28
N GLN A 246 -0.41 24.52 -9.60
CA GLN A 246 0.89 23.99 -10.03
C GLN A 246 0.83 23.32 -11.41
N TYR A 247 -0.27 22.64 -11.74
CA TYR A 247 -0.45 22.03 -13.05
C TYR A 247 -0.63 23.09 -14.15
N TYR A 248 -1.41 24.14 -13.92
CA TYR A 248 -1.60 25.22 -14.90
C TYR A 248 -0.36 26.11 -15.05
N LEU A 249 0.42 26.30 -13.98
CA LEU A 249 1.65 27.10 -13.97
C LEU A 249 2.91 26.30 -14.32
N GLN A 250 2.77 25.03 -14.70
CA GLN A 250 3.92 24.18 -15.00
C GLN A 250 4.72 24.68 -16.21
N ASP A 251 6.02 24.41 -16.19
CA ASP A 251 6.87 24.67 -17.34
C ASP A 251 6.67 23.66 -18.48
N LEU A 252 6.91 24.14 -19.70
CA LEU A 252 7.04 23.29 -20.87
C LEU A 252 8.49 22.82 -21.04
N LYS A 253 8.67 21.58 -21.45
CA LYS A 253 9.98 20.97 -21.73
C LYS A 253 10.09 20.61 -23.20
N CYS A 254 11.31 20.68 -23.74
CA CYS A 254 11.58 20.20 -25.08
C CYS A 254 11.59 18.66 -25.12
N LYS A 255 10.80 18.05 -26.02
CA LYS A 255 10.77 16.58 -26.18
C LYS A 255 12.14 15.97 -26.50
N ARG A 256 13.02 16.71 -27.19
CA ARG A 256 14.33 16.21 -27.64
C ARG A 256 15.43 16.38 -26.59
N THR A 257 15.44 17.51 -25.87
CA THR A 257 16.54 17.85 -24.96
C THR A 257 16.15 17.78 -23.48
N ASN A 258 14.86 17.58 -23.16
CA ASN A 258 14.29 17.63 -21.81
C ASN A 258 14.57 18.94 -21.04
N GLN A 259 15.06 19.97 -21.71
CA GLN A 259 15.31 21.26 -21.10
C GLN A 259 14.01 22.07 -20.99
N VAL A 260 13.91 22.82 -19.89
CA VAL A 260 12.82 23.77 -19.64
C VAL A 260 12.88 24.89 -20.66
N HIS A 261 11.72 25.20 -21.23
CA HIS A 261 11.58 26.27 -22.20
C HIS A 261 11.37 27.61 -21.50
N SER A 262 12.26 28.57 -21.73
CA SER A 262 12.23 29.88 -21.08
C SER A 262 11.57 30.98 -21.92
N ARG A 263 11.45 30.80 -23.24
CA ARG A 263 10.88 31.81 -24.14
C ARG A 263 9.35 31.71 -24.14
N ARG A 264 8.68 32.85 -24.12
CA ARG A 264 7.21 32.93 -24.23
C ARG A 264 6.83 33.02 -25.71
N LEU A 265 5.60 32.60 -26.05
CA LEU A 265 5.01 32.71 -27.40
C LEU A 265 5.77 31.97 -28.50
N CYS A 266 6.39 30.82 -28.19
CA CYS A 266 7.09 29.98 -29.14
C CYS A 266 6.50 28.57 -29.15
N ASN A 267 6.26 28.01 -30.34
CA ASN A 267 5.76 26.63 -30.49
C ASN A 267 6.89 25.58 -30.46
N HIS A 268 8.14 26.04 -30.55
CA HIS A 268 9.33 25.20 -30.60
C HIS A 268 10.37 25.70 -29.61
N SER A 269 11.13 24.75 -29.06
CA SER A 269 12.31 25.04 -28.25
C SER A 269 13.39 25.77 -29.05
N THR A 270 14.37 26.36 -28.36
CA THR A 270 15.59 26.94 -28.98
C THR A 270 16.32 25.96 -29.90
N TYR A 271 16.12 24.66 -29.68
CA TYR A 271 16.72 23.57 -30.44
C TYR A 271 15.82 23.03 -31.56
N GLY A 272 14.67 23.67 -31.84
CA GLY A 272 13.71 23.25 -32.86
C GLY A 272 12.84 22.03 -32.48
N GLY A 273 12.97 21.50 -31.27
CA GLY A 273 12.11 20.42 -30.77
C GLY A 273 10.75 20.92 -30.30
N SER A 274 9.71 20.09 -30.43
CA SER A 274 8.36 20.36 -29.90
C SER A 274 8.35 20.46 -28.38
N LEU A 275 7.45 21.31 -27.86
CA LEU A 275 7.24 21.53 -26.43
C LEU A 275 6.19 20.57 -25.89
N VAL A 276 6.46 20.00 -24.72
CA VAL A 276 5.60 19.03 -24.02
C VAL A 276 5.46 19.47 -22.56
N LEU A 277 4.31 19.16 -21.95
CA LEU A 277 4.08 19.42 -20.53
C LEU A 277 5.09 18.68 -19.65
N SER A 278 5.58 19.33 -18.58
CA SER A 278 6.48 18.69 -17.62
C SER A 278 5.78 17.58 -16.82
N LYS A 279 4.51 17.79 -16.45
CA LYS A 279 3.61 16.80 -15.85
C LYS A 279 2.55 16.45 -16.90
N SER A 280 2.43 15.16 -17.25
CA SER A 280 1.46 14.75 -18.27
C SER A 280 0.02 14.95 -17.79
N ALA A 281 -0.88 15.24 -18.73
CA ALA A 281 -2.32 15.31 -18.46
C ALA A 281 -2.86 13.98 -17.88
N GLU A 282 -2.35 12.84 -18.35
CA GLU A 282 -2.73 11.53 -17.83
C GLU A 282 -2.33 11.32 -16.37
N ALA A 283 -1.15 11.81 -15.96
CA ALA A 283 -0.70 11.73 -14.58
C ALA A 283 -1.55 12.63 -13.68
N PHE A 284 -1.90 13.82 -14.16
CA PHE A 284 -2.80 14.72 -13.42
C PHE A 284 -4.22 14.15 -13.30
N GLY A 285 -4.77 13.55 -14.36
CA GLY A 285 -6.06 12.87 -14.33
C GLY A 285 -6.09 11.65 -13.40
N ARG A 286 -4.95 10.97 -13.18
CA ARG A 286 -4.85 9.94 -12.13
C ARG A 286 -5.02 10.56 -10.73
N VAL A 287 -4.30 11.65 -10.44
CA VAL A 287 -4.41 12.35 -9.15
C VAL A 287 -5.84 12.86 -8.90
N LEU A 288 -6.52 13.40 -9.91
CA LEU A 288 -7.91 13.83 -9.77
C LEU A 288 -8.87 12.67 -9.46
N ARG A 289 -8.65 11.48 -10.05
CA ARG A 289 -9.42 10.27 -9.71
C ARG A 289 -9.17 9.83 -8.27
N ASP A 290 -7.93 9.90 -7.80
CA ASP A 290 -7.60 9.56 -6.41
C ASP A 290 -8.33 10.50 -5.44
N PHE A 291 -8.33 11.82 -5.71
CA PHE A 291 -9.12 12.77 -4.93
C PHE A 291 -10.63 12.53 -5.02
N SER A 292 -11.17 12.12 -6.19
CA SER A 292 -12.58 11.74 -6.32
C SER A 292 -12.93 10.56 -5.41
N ALA A 293 -12.08 9.52 -5.40
CA ALA A 293 -12.31 8.34 -4.59
C ALA A 293 -12.22 8.64 -3.09
N VAL A 294 -11.27 9.49 -2.68
CA VAL A 294 -11.17 10.00 -1.29
C VAL A 294 -12.43 10.77 -0.90
N ALA A 295 -12.91 11.67 -1.78
CA ALA A 295 -14.10 12.46 -1.52
C ALA A 295 -15.36 11.59 -1.36
N GLU A 296 -15.50 10.55 -2.20
CA GLU A 296 -16.58 9.58 -2.10
C GLU A 296 -16.51 8.75 -0.82
N TYR A 297 -15.31 8.29 -0.45
CA TYR A 297 -15.11 7.47 0.76
C TYR A 297 -15.43 8.20 2.05
N TYR A 298 -14.98 9.45 2.19
CA TYR A 298 -15.23 10.26 3.39
C TYR A 298 -16.53 11.06 3.32
N ASP A 299 -17.34 10.92 2.25
CA ASP A 299 -18.58 11.67 1.99
C ASP A 299 -18.38 13.21 2.02
N MET A 300 -17.34 13.70 1.33
CA MET A 300 -16.98 15.12 1.22
C MET A 300 -17.65 15.76 -0.01
N LYS A 301 -18.78 16.41 0.19
CA LYS A 301 -19.67 16.87 -0.90
C LYS A 301 -19.08 18.01 -1.73
N LEU A 302 -18.41 18.97 -1.08
CA LEU A 302 -17.82 20.13 -1.76
C LEU A 302 -16.65 19.68 -2.63
N MET A 303 -15.84 18.77 -2.11
CA MET A 303 -14.73 18.15 -2.81
C MET A 303 -15.19 17.35 -4.04
N THR A 304 -16.20 16.49 -3.89
CA THR A 304 -16.77 15.74 -5.02
C THR A 304 -17.27 16.66 -6.13
N SER A 305 -17.98 17.74 -5.76
CA SER A 305 -18.45 18.74 -6.74
C SER A 305 -17.30 19.41 -7.47
N GLN A 306 -16.24 19.80 -6.77
CA GLN A 306 -15.10 20.48 -7.38
C GLN A 306 -14.31 19.54 -8.31
N VAL A 307 -14.04 18.31 -7.88
CA VAL A 307 -13.32 17.31 -8.69
C VAL A 307 -14.12 16.95 -9.94
N SER A 308 -15.43 16.73 -9.80
CA SER A 308 -16.33 16.47 -10.94
C SER A 308 -16.28 17.61 -11.97
N TRP A 309 -16.33 18.86 -11.51
CA TRP A 309 -16.21 20.03 -12.38
C TRP A 309 -14.86 20.10 -13.11
N LEU A 310 -13.74 19.87 -12.40
CA LEU A 310 -12.41 19.85 -12.98
C LEU A 310 -12.26 18.74 -14.04
N MET A 311 -12.79 17.54 -13.76
CA MET A 311 -12.77 16.41 -14.69
C MET A 311 -13.58 16.71 -15.95
N SER A 312 -14.77 17.32 -15.81
CA SER A 312 -15.61 17.73 -16.96
C SER A 312 -14.95 18.80 -17.84
N THR A 313 -14.13 19.66 -17.26
CA THR A 313 -13.42 20.73 -17.98
C THR A 313 -12.18 20.19 -18.71
N SER A 314 -11.64 19.05 -18.27
CA SER A 314 -10.46 18.42 -18.85
C SER A 314 -10.73 17.44 -20.00
N SER A 315 -12.00 17.10 -20.23
CA SER A 315 -12.47 16.24 -21.34
C SER A 315 -12.73 17.05 -22.61
#